data_AF-A0A645FXQ9-F1
#
_entry.id   AF-A0A645FXQ9-F1
#
_cell.length_a   1.000
_cell.length_b   1.000
_cell.length_c   1.000
_cell.angle_alpha   90.00
_cell.angle_beta   90.00
_cell.angle_gamma   90.00
#
_symmetry.space_group_name_H-M   'P 1'
#
loop_
_entity.id
_entity.type
_entity.pdbx_description
1 polymer ?
#
loop_
_entity_poly.entity_id
_entity_poly.type
_entity_poly.pdbx_seq_one_letter_code
_entity_poly.pdbx_strand_id
1 'polypeptide(L)' 'MVGAAGISAFPMSARVIQKMAQKEDNQNFLLMHAVSANVAGQIASVIAGGLIIFLLG' A
#
# COMPACT_ATOMS: atom_id res chain seq x y z
N MET A 1 8.67 0.82 -7.23
CA MET A 1 8.49 1.42 -5.89
C MET A 1 7.03 1.51 -5.45
N VAL A 2 6.13 2.21 -6.16
CA VAL A 2 4.73 2.43 -5.71
C VAL A 2 3.92 1.13 -5.54
N GLY A 3 4.10 0.12 -6.40
CA GLY A 3 3.37 -1.15 -6.27
C GLY A 3 3.56 -1.84 -4.91
N ALA A 4 4.75 -1.73 -4.31
CA ALA A 4 5.03 -2.27 -2.98
C ALA A 4 4.29 -1.52 -1.86
N ALA A 5 3.85 -0.27 -2.10
CA ALA A 5 3.02 0.47 -1.15
C ALA A 5 1.62 -0.17 -0.97
N GLY A 6 1.19 -1.04 -1.90
CA GLY A 6 -0.09 -1.75 -1.85
C GLY A 6 -0.21 -2.82 -0.76
N ILE A 7 0.85 -3.11 -0.03
CA ILE A 7 0.77 -3.95 1.18
C ILE A 7 -0.12 -3.23 2.21
N SER A 8 -1.10 -3.96 2.75
CA SER A 8 -2.10 -3.50 3.72
C SER A 8 -1.49 -3.17 5.09
N ALA A 9 -0.68 -2.11 5.14
CA ALA A 9 -0.04 -1.61 6.35
C ALA A 9 -0.12 -0.08 6.36
N PHE A 10 -1.34 0.43 6.55
CA PHE A 10 -1.61 1.87 6.52
C PHE A 10 -1.23 2.57 7.82
N PRO A 11 -0.51 3.72 7.80
CA PRO A 11 0.12 4.42 6.66
C PRO A 11 1.60 4.02 6.41
N MET A 12 2.14 3.06 7.17
CA MET A 12 3.57 2.70 7.21
C MET A 12 4.15 2.28 5.84
N SER A 13 3.43 1.47 5.05
CA SER A 13 3.90 1.00 3.75
C SER A 13 4.28 2.15 2.81
N ALA A 14 3.40 3.15 2.68
CA ALA A 14 3.66 4.36 1.88
C ALA A 14 4.86 5.19 2.41
N ARG A 15 5.06 5.25 3.73
CA ARG A 15 6.21 5.95 4.33
C ARG A 15 7.53 5.22 4.08
N VAL A 16 7.53 3.89 4.08
CA VAL A 16 8.72 3.10 3.72
C VAL A 16 9.09 3.34 2.26
N ILE A 17 8.12 3.35 1.36
CA ILE A 17 8.36 3.67 -0.05
C ILE A 17 8.90 5.09 -0.23
N GLN A 18 8.38 6.09 0.49
CA GLN A 18 8.95 7.45 0.48
C GLN A 18 10.40 7.46 0.95
N LYS A 19 10.74 6.76 2.04
CA LYS A 19 12.11 6.68 2.55
C LYS A 19 13.06 6.00 1.55
N MET A 20 12.61 4.97 0.84
CA MET A 20 13.42 4.31 -0.19
C MET A 20 13.60 5.20 -1.42
N ALA A 21 12.53 5.88 -1.87
CA ALA A 21 12.60 6.82 -2.98
C ALA A 21 13.60 7.96 -2.71
N GLN A 22 13.58 8.51 -1.49
CA GLN A 22 14.52 9.57 -1.07
C GLN A 22 15.98 9.09 -1.01
N LYS A 23 16.23 7.80 -0.75
CA LYS A 23 17.59 7.25 -0.80
C LYS A 23 18.12 7.13 -2.23
N GLU A 24 17.24 6.92 -3.20
CA GLU A 24 17.61 6.84 -4.63
C GLU A 24 17.70 8.24 -5.25
N ASP A 25 16.74 9.12 -4.94
CA ASP A 25 16.69 10.51 -5.39
C ASP A 25 16.00 11.39 -4.34
N ASN A 26 16.74 12.35 -3.78
CA ASN A 26 16.26 13.28 -2.77
C ASN A 26 15.12 14.20 -3.28
N GLN A 27 14.93 14.36 -4.59
CA GLN A 27 13.82 15.13 -5.17
C GLN A 27 12.59 14.28 -5.46
N ASN A 28 12.65 12.96 -5.25
CA ASN A 28 11.53 12.07 -5.55
C ASN A 28 10.59 11.94 -4.34
N PHE A 29 9.40 12.54 -4.46
CA PHE A 29 8.36 12.55 -3.42
C PHE A 29 7.17 11.69 -3.83
N LEU A 30 7.22 10.42 -3.46
CA LEU A 30 6.18 9.44 -3.78
C LEU A 30 5.10 9.31 -2.71
N LEU A 31 5.27 9.89 -1.51
CA LEU A 31 4.34 9.67 -0.39
C LEU A 31 2.87 9.87 -0.77
N MET A 32 2.55 11.01 -1.40
CA MET A 32 1.16 11.33 -1.78
C MET A 32 0.60 10.38 -2.84
N HIS A 33 1.45 9.90 -3.75
CA HIS A 33 1.08 8.91 -4.76
C HIS A 33 0.99 7.49 -4.19
N ALA A 34 1.85 7.13 -3.24
CA ALA A 34 1.93 5.80 -2.64
C ALA A 34 0.82 5.55 -1.61
N VAL A 35 0.26 6.62 -1.02
CA VAL A 35 -0.86 6.53 -0.08
C VAL A 35 -2.10 5.90 -0.72
N SER A 36 -2.43 6.24 -1.98
CA SER A 36 -3.59 5.66 -2.67
C SER A 36 -3.45 4.15 -2.87
N ALA A 37 -2.25 3.68 -3.24
CA ALA A 37 -1.95 2.26 -3.35
C ALA A 37 -2.11 1.53 -2.01
N ASN A 38 -1.63 2.12 -0.91
CA ASN A 38 -1.77 1.55 0.43
C ASN A 38 -3.24 1.46 0.89
N VAL A 39 -4.05 2.47 0.57
CA VAL A 39 -5.50 2.44 0.80
C VAL A 39 -6.18 1.34 -0.02
N ALA A 40 -5.80 1.18 -1.29
CA ALA A 40 -6.32 0.10 -2.12
C ALA A 40 -6.00 -1.29 -1.53
N GLY A 41 -4.82 -1.48 -0.95
CA GLY A 41 -4.43 -2.70 -0.24
C GLY A 41 -5.35 -3.07 0.93
N GLN A 42 -5.74 -2.08 1.73
CA GLN A 42 -6.69 -2.27 2.85
C GLN A 42 -8.06 -2.71 2.34
N ILE A 43 -8.57 -2.06 1.30
CA ILE A 43 -9.87 -2.39 0.69
C ILE A 43 -9.84 -3.80 0.10
N ALA A 44 -8.80 -4.13 -0.68
CA ALA A 44 -8.63 -5.44 -1.29
C ALA A 44 -8.56 -6.56 -0.24
N SER A 45 -7.92 -6.31 0.90
CA SER A 45 -7.82 -7.29 1.99
C SER A 45 -9.18 -7.63 2.60
N VAL A 46 -10.05 -6.63 2.80
CA VAL A 46 -11.42 -6.84 3.30
C VAL A 46 -12.26 -7.60 2.25
N ILE A 47 -12.14 -7.25 0.97
CA ILE A 47 -12.85 -7.95 -0.11
C ILE A 47 -12.40 -9.42 -0.18
N ALA A 48 -11.10 -9.68 -0.15
CA ALA A 48 -10.55 -11.04 -0.16
C ALA A 48 -11.02 -11.84 1.06
N GLY A 49 -10.99 -11.24 2.25
CA GLY A 49 -11.52 -11.86 3.46
C GLY A 49 -13.01 -12.18 3.37
N GLY A 50 -13.81 -11.24 2.84
CA GLY A 50 -15.24 -11.44 2.61
C GLY A 50 -15.54 -12.54 1.61
N LEU A 51 -14.78 -12.63 0.52
CA LEU A 51 -14.90 -13.72 -0.46
C LEU A 51 -14.57 -15.08 0.15
N ILE A 52 -13.51 -15.17 0.96
CA ILE A 52 -13.14 -16.43 1.63
C ILE A 52 -14.27 -16.87 2.57
N ILE A 53 -14.84 -15.96 3.36
CA ILE A 53 -15.98 -16.26 4.24
C ILE A 53 -17.19 -16.71 3.41
N PHE A 54 -17.51 -16.02 2.31
CA PHE A 54 -18.62 -16.37 1.43
C PHE A 54 -18.46 -17.75 0.76
N LEU A 55 -17.24 -18.15 0.43
CA LEU A 55 -16.97 -19.42 -0.24
C LEU A 55 -16.89 -20.61 0.74
N LEU A 56 -16.53 -20.38 2.01
CA LEU A 56 -16.31 -21.43 3.01
C LEU A 56 -17.42 -21.53 4.07
N GLY A 57 -18.21 -20.47 4.25
CA GLY A 57 -19.34 -20.43 5.19
C GLY A 57 -20.65 -20.78 4.51
#